data_AF-A0A499VHI9-F1
#
_entry.id   AF-A0A499VHI9-F1
#
_cell.length_a   1.000
_cell.length_b   1.000
_cell.length_c   1.000
_cell.angle_alpha   90.00
_cell.angle_beta   90.00
_cell.angle_gamma   90.00
#
_symmetry.space_group_name_H-M   'P 1'
#
loop_
_entity.id
_entity.type
_entity.pdbx_description
1 polymer ?
#
loop_
_entity_poly.entity_id
_entity_poly.type
_entity_poly.pdbx_seq_one_letter_code
_entity_poly.pdbx_strand_id
1 'polypeptide(L)'
;MRERLEAIGRSTFSLVIFLEHVPQTLAAWLGDQRGAASEGEDSQGYAWAEEALTRGAAFMSSRGLVHFDAHFHNVLTDGRLIYFADFGLALSSGFELSQDEAEFLTDHLAYDGCYIANHLLRHHLPDGVRGKVEHEAFLHNWIAGERSEGSRPRSPRSSTGTPGLPSYWTASTTACSM
;
A
#
# COMPACT_ATOMS: atom_id res chain seq x y z
N MET A 1 13.11 4.33 -25.92
CA MET A 1 13.69 3.12 -25.26
C MET A 1 15.11 2.85 -25.74
N ARG A 2 15.36 2.69 -27.05
CA ARG A 2 16.71 2.48 -27.64
C ARG A 2 17.76 3.50 -27.17
N GLU A 3 17.43 4.80 -27.22
CA GLU A 3 18.34 5.88 -26.83
C GLU A 3 18.83 5.78 -25.38
N ARG A 4 17.95 5.39 -24.44
CA ARG A 4 18.32 5.20 -23.03
C ARG A 4 19.29 4.02 -22.85
N LEU A 5 19.06 2.91 -23.55
CA LEU A 5 19.95 1.75 -23.51
C LEU A 5 21.33 2.07 -24.10
N GLU A 6 21.37 2.79 -25.21
CA GLU A 6 22.62 3.23 -25.84
C GLU A 6 23.38 4.26 -24.97
N ALA A 7 22.68 5.10 -24.22
CA ALA A 7 23.28 6.02 -23.26
C ALA A 7 23.89 5.27 -22.07
N ILE A 8 23.17 4.28 -21.52
CA ILE A 8 23.68 3.42 -20.44
C ILE A 8 24.93 2.66 -20.91
N GLY A 9 24.88 2.04 -22.10
CA GLY A 9 26.00 1.27 -22.64
C GLY A 9 27.24 2.10 -22.98
N ARG A 10 27.09 3.40 -23.20
CA ARG A 10 28.20 4.35 -23.44
C ARG A 10 28.67 5.06 -22.17
N SER A 11 28.00 4.89 -21.04
CA SER A 11 28.39 5.55 -19.80
C SER A 11 29.74 5.05 -19.33
N THR A 12 30.68 5.97 -19.09
CA THR A 12 31.98 5.67 -18.48
C THR A 12 31.95 5.77 -16.96
N PHE A 13 30.80 6.12 -16.39
CA PHE A 13 30.60 6.32 -14.96
C PHE A 13 29.53 5.37 -14.43
N SER A 14 29.69 4.96 -13.17
CA SER A 14 28.72 4.14 -12.44
C SER A 14 28.48 4.76 -11.07
N LEU A 15 27.21 4.78 -10.66
CA LEU A 15 26.80 5.15 -9.32
C LEU A 15 26.44 3.88 -8.56
N VAL A 16 27.05 3.67 -7.40
CA VAL A 16 26.75 2.55 -6.51
C VAL A 16 26.27 3.14 -5.18
N ILE A 17 25.06 2.76 -4.77
CA ILE A 17 24.45 3.22 -3.53
C ILE A 17 24.41 2.03 -2.56
N PHE A 18 24.99 2.21 -1.37
CA PHE A 18 24.93 1.22 -0.30
C PHE A 18 23.81 1.59 0.66
N LEU A 19 22.92 0.64 0.91
CA LEU A 19 21.77 0.78 1.81
C LEU A 19 21.85 -0.28 2.90
N GLU A 20 21.07 -0.09 3.96
CA GLU A 20 20.85 -1.13 4.95
C GLU A 20 20.26 -2.39 4.28
N HIS A 21 20.76 -3.55 4.68
CA HIS A 21 20.24 -4.81 4.17
C HIS A 21 19.05 -5.27 5.00
N VAL A 22 17.87 -5.24 4.39
CA VAL A 22 16.66 -5.88 4.92
C VAL A 22 16.42 -7.17 4.12
N PRO A 23 16.42 -8.35 4.76
CA PRO A 23 16.57 -9.62 4.06
C PRO A 23 15.32 -10.09 3.33
N GLN A 24 14.15 -9.55 3.65
CA GLN A 24 12.87 -10.08 3.17
C GLN A 24 12.01 -8.99 2.55
N THR A 25 11.40 -9.32 1.41
CA THR A 25 10.33 -8.52 0.81
C THR A 25 9.03 -8.81 1.53
N LEU A 26 8.11 -7.84 1.54
CA LEU A 26 6.77 -8.02 2.09
C LEU A 26 6.03 -9.14 1.35
N ALA A 27 6.24 -9.28 0.04
CA ALA A 27 5.69 -10.38 -0.75
C ALA A 27 6.13 -11.75 -0.23
N ALA A 28 7.43 -11.94 0.01
CA ALA A 28 7.97 -13.19 0.54
C ALA A 28 7.47 -13.45 1.96
N TRP A 29 7.46 -12.42 2.81
CA TRP A 29 6.99 -12.52 4.19
C TRP A 29 5.52 -12.93 4.28
N LEU A 30 4.64 -12.30 3.49
CA LEU A 30 3.22 -12.69 3.42
C LEU A 30 3.03 -14.11 2.88
N GLY A 31 3.87 -14.54 1.93
CA GLY A 31 3.89 -15.91 1.43
C GLY A 31 4.21 -16.93 2.53
N ASP A 32 5.22 -16.64 3.35
CA ASP A 32 5.61 -17.49 4.48
C ASP A 32 4.52 -17.55 5.56
N GLN A 33 3.86 -16.42 5.87
CA GLN A 33 2.74 -16.38 6.82
C GLN A 33 1.58 -17.27 6.36
N ARG A 34 1.23 -17.22 5.07
CA ARG A 34 0.19 -18.09 4.49
C ARG A 34 0.58 -19.58 4.56
N GLY A 35 1.86 -19.90 4.34
CA GLY A 35 2.34 -21.28 4.40
C GLY A 35 2.33 -21.88 5.82
N ALA A 36 2.38 -21.03 6.85
CA ALA A 36 2.48 -21.44 8.25
C ALA A 36 1.14 -21.43 9.01
N ALA A 37 0.14 -20.73 8.51
CA ALA A 37 -1.14 -20.51 9.20
C ALA A 37 -2.13 -21.68 9.03
N SER A 38 -2.93 -21.91 10.07
CA SER A 38 -4.13 -22.76 9.97
C SER A 38 -5.28 -21.96 9.34
N GLU A 39 -6.28 -22.63 8.72
CA GLU A 39 -7.40 -21.94 8.06
C GLU A 39 -8.02 -20.84 8.95
N GLY A 40 -7.82 -19.57 8.59
CA GLY A 40 -8.30 -18.37 9.30
C GLY A 40 -7.22 -17.44 9.86
N GLU A 41 -6.00 -17.92 10.11
CA GLU A 41 -4.89 -17.10 10.65
C GLU A 41 -4.20 -16.24 9.57
N ASP A 42 -4.31 -16.62 8.30
CA ASP A 42 -3.82 -15.86 7.13
C ASP A 42 -4.24 -14.38 7.18
N SER A 43 -5.42 -14.10 7.74
CA SER A 43 -6.00 -12.75 7.76
C SER A 43 -5.19 -11.75 8.60
N GLN A 44 -4.46 -12.20 9.62
CA GLN A 44 -3.79 -11.30 10.57
C GLN A 44 -2.53 -10.66 9.99
N GLY A 45 -1.69 -11.42 9.29
CA GLY A 45 -0.45 -10.92 8.68
C GLY A 45 -0.74 -9.87 7.61
N TYR A 46 -1.77 -10.09 6.81
CA TYR A 46 -2.16 -9.12 5.82
C TYR A 46 -2.86 -7.89 6.41
N ALA A 47 -3.68 -8.01 7.46
CA ALA A 47 -4.28 -6.84 8.12
C ALA A 47 -3.20 -5.90 8.70
N TRP A 48 -2.12 -6.48 9.27
CA TRP A 48 -0.95 -5.72 9.68
C TRP A 48 -0.26 -5.04 8.48
N ALA A 49 -0.07 -5.76 7.37
CA ALA A 49 0.57 -5.22 6.18
C ALA A 49 -0.25 -4.08 5.57
N GLU A 50 -1.57 -4.20 5.50
CA GLU A 50 -2.50 -3.14 5.08
C GLU A 50 -2.28 -1.89 5.92
N GLU A 51 -2.40 -2.00 7.24
CA GLU A 51 -2.29 -0.86 8.13
C GLU A 51 -0.91 -0.19 8.03
N ALA A 52 0.15 -0.99 7.93
CA ALA A 52 1.51 -0.48 7.77
C ALA A 52 1.68 0.26 6.44
N LEU A 53 1.24 -0.33 5.33
CA LEU A 53 1.35 0.25 3.99
C LEU A 53 0.54 1.53 3.86
N THR A 54 -0.71 1.55 4.35
CA THR A 54 -1.56 2.75 4.33
C THR A 54 -0.93 3.89 5.14
N ARG A 55 -0.40 3.61 6.34
CA ARG A 55 0.32 4.62 7.13
C ARG A 55 1.57 5.11 6.41
N GLY A 56 2.30 4.22 5.76
CA GLY A 56 3.48 4.55 4.97
C GLY A 56 3.19 5.46 3.79
N ALA A 57 2.17 5.13 2.99
CA ALA A 57 1.73 5.93 1.86
C ALA A 57 1.22 7.31 2.32
N ALA A 58 0.42 7.37 3.39
CA ALA A 58 -0.02 8.63 3.97
C ALA A 58 1.16 9.48 4.48
N PHE A 59 2.16 8.85 5.09
CA PHE A 59 3.37 9.54 5.53
C PHE A 59 4.15 10.12 4.35
N MET A 60 4.39 9.36 3.28
CA MET A 60 5.06 9.85 2.07
C MET A 60 4.29 11.01 1.44
N SER A 61 2.98 10.84 1.27
CA SER A 61 2.08 11.87 0.73
C SER A 61 2.13 13.17 1.54
N SER A 62 2.12 13.08 2.88
CA SER A 62 2.24 14.24 3.78
C SER A 62 3.56 15.01 3.65
N ARG A 63 4.59 14.37 3.08
CA ARG A 63 5.90 14.97 2.78
C ARG A 63 6.03 15.41 1.32
N GLY A 64 4.94 15.36 0.56
CA GLY A 64 4.94 15.65 -0.87
C GLY A 64 5.82 14.67 -1.64
N LEU A 65 5.83 13.39 -1.23
CA LEU A 65 6.54 12.30 -1.89
C LEU A 65 5.52 11.26 -2.36
N VAL A 66 5.64 10.84 -3.62
CA VAL A 66 4.89 9.74 -4.20
C VAL A 66 5.89 8.75 -4.80
N HIS A 67 5.75 7.47 -4.46
CA HIS A 67 6.66 6.40 -4.85
C HIS A 67 6.39 5.87 -6.27
N PHE A 68 5.12 5.82 -6.68
CA PHE A 68 4.62 5.31 -7.97
C PHE A 68 4.83 3.81 -8.25
N ASP A 69 5.55 3.08 -7.39
CA ASP A 69 5.86 1.66 -7.58
C ASP A 69 5.92 0.89 -6.26
N ALA A 70 5.01 1.23 -5.34
CA ALA A 70 4.93 0.68 -3.98
C ALA A 70 4.34 -0.75 -3.93
N HIS A 71 4.75 -1.64 -4.83
CA HIS A 71 4.30 -3.03 -4.86
C HIS A 71 5.06 -3.89 -3.83
N PHE A 72 4.52 -5.05 -3.44
CA PHE A 72 5.06 -5.85 -2.32
C PHE A 72 6.49 -6.39 -2.51
N HIS A 73 7.04 -6.37 -3.72
CA HIS A 73 8.45 -6.69 -3.98
C HIS A 73 9.41 -5.50 -3.76
N ASN A 74 8.90 -4.27 -3.78
CA ASN A 74 9.62 -3.03 -3.49
C ASN A 74 9.39 -2.55 -2.06
N VAL A 75 8.63 -3.33 -1.28
CA VAL A 75 8.47 -3.12 0.16
C VAL A 75 9.21 -4.24 0.87
N LEU A 76 10.10 -3.86 1.79
CA LEU A 76 10.89 -4.77 2.60
C LEU A 76 10.33 -4.81 4.02
N THR A 77 10.62 -5.88 4.76
CA THR A 77 10.21 -6.02 6.16
C THR A 77 11.16 -6.91 6.95
N ASP A 78 11.30 -6.61 8.23
CA ASP A 78 11.94 -7.46 9.25
C ASP A 78 10.87 -8.22 10.10
N GLY A 79 9.60 -8.17 9.69
CA GLY A 79 8.46 -8.70 10.43
C GLY A 79 7.92 -7.78 11.54
N ARG A 80 8.54 -6.62 11.76
CA ARG A 80 8.11 -5.62 12.75
C ARG A 80 7.74 -4.29 12.10
N LEU A 81 8.54 -3.86 11.13
CA LEU A 81 8.36 -2.63 10.37
C LEU A 81 8.32 -2.94 8.87
N ILE A 82 7.77 -1.99 8.11
CA ILE A 82 7.87 -1.99 6.65
C ILE A 82 8.83 -0.89 6.21
N TYR A 83 9.51 -1.13 5.10
CA TYR A 83 10.46 -0.21 4.49
C TYR A 83 10.13 -0.12 3.00
N PHE A 84 9.83 1.07 2.51
CA PHE A 84 9.72 1.31 1.08
C PHE A 84 11.13 1.38 0.49
N ALA A 85 11.35 0.65 -0.61
CA ALA A 85 12.61 0.55 -1.30
C ALA A 85 12.38 0.75 -2.81
N ASP A 86 13.47 0.99 -3.53
CA ASP A 86 13.43 1.32 -4.96
C ASP A 86 12.59 2.57 -5.30
N PHE A 87 13.11 3.72 -4.90
CA PHE A 87 12.53 5.03 -5.24
C PHE A 87 12.89 5.47 -6.68
N GLY A 88 13.22 4.54 -7.59
CA GLY A 88 13.65 4.86 -8.95
C GLY A 88 12.60 5.58 -9.81
N LEU A 89 11.32 5.50 -9.43
CA LEU A 89 10.20 6.19 -10.06
C LEU A 89 9.57 7.28 -9.18
N ALA A 90 10.10 7.52 -7.99
CA ALA A 90 9.49 8.41 -7.03
C ALA A 90 9.64 9.89 -7.42
N LEU A 91 8.62 10.69 -7.09
CA LEU A 91 8.61 12.13 -7.29
C LEU A 91 8.40 12.85 -5.96
N SER A 92 9.18 13.89 -5.69
CA SER A 92 9.09 14.64 -4.44
C SER A 92 9.17 16.14 -4.65
N SER A 93 8.34 16.88 -3.90
CA SER A 93 8.37 18.34 -3.83
C SER A 93 9.66 18.91 -3.20
N GLY A 94 10.52 18.05 -2.65
CA GLY A 94 11.86 18.44 -2.16
C GLY A 94 12.91 18.64 -3.26
N PHE A 95 12.62 18.25 -4.50
CA PHE A 95 13.49 18.47 -5.65
C PHE A 95 13.06 19.68 -6.49
N GLU A 96 13.94 20.13 -7.38
CA GLU A 96 13.59 21.13 -8.38
C GLU A 96 12.75 20.46 -9.48
N LEU A 97 11.44 20.74 -9.44
CA LEU A 97 10.46 20.21 -10.40
C LEU A 97 10.12 21.28 -11.45
N SER A 98 9.93 20.84 -12.69
CA SER A 98 9.24 21.65 -13.70
C SER A 98 7.77 21.88 -13.29
N GLN A 99 7.11 22.83 -13.95
CA GLN A 99 5.69 23.12 -13.68
C GLN A 99 4.82 21.88 -13.91
N ASP A 100 5.02 21.18 -15.04
CA ASP A 100 4.28 19.97 -15.38
C ASP A 100 4.48 18.86 -14.33
N GLU A 101 5.70 18.68 -13.82
CA GLU A 101 6.00 17.69 -12.77
C GLU A 101 5.37 18.06 -11.42
N ALA A 102 5.32 19.35 -11.08
CA ALA A 102 4.70 19.82 -9.85
C ALA A 102 3.16 19.68 -9.88
N GLU A 103 2.54 19.98 -11.02
CA GLU A 103 1.11 19.75 -11.26
C GLU A 103 0.81 18.24 -11.19
N PHE A 104 1.60 17.43 -11.91
CA PHE A 104 1.48 15.97 -11.86
C PHE A 104 1.62 15.41 -10.45
N LEU A 105 2.62 15.86 -9.68
CA LEU A 105 2.79 15.44 -8.29
C LEU A 105 1.57 15.77 -7.44
N THR A 106 1.05 17.01 -7.57
CA THR A 106 -0.10 17.49 -6.79
C THR A 106 -1.33 16.64 -7.04
N ASP A 107 -1.58 16.31 -8.31
CA ASP A 107 -2.72 15.49 -8.72
C ASP A 107 -2.59 14.02 -8.26
N HIS A 108 -1.37 13.55 -7.98
CA HIS A 108 -1.08 12.13 -7.69
C HIS A 108 -0.63 11.87 -6.24
N LEU A 109 -0.78 12.83 -5.32
CA LEU A 109 -0.39 12.65 -3.91
C LEU A 109 -1.05 11.45 -3.21
N ALA A 110 -2.21 11.01 -3.68
CA ALA A 110 -2.94 9.86 -3.13
C ALA A 110 -2.66 8.53 -3.89
N TYR A 111 -1.85 8.57 -4.96
CA TYR A 111 -1.64 7.44 -5.87
C TYR A 111 -1.23 6.17 -5.15
N ASP A 112 -0.16 6.22 -4.34
CA ASP A 112 0.35 5.04 -3.64
C ASP A 112 -0.70 4.42 -2.71
N GLY A 113 -1.50 5.26 -2.04
CA GLY A 113 -2.57 4.81 -1.16
C GLY A 113 -3.66 4.06 -1.92
N CYS A 114 -4.16 4.62 -3.03
CA CYS A 114 -5.15 3.94 -3.86
C CYS A 114 -4.56 2.68 -4.53
N TYR A 115 -3.28 2.72 -4.95
CA TYR A 115 -2.58 1.58 -5.53
C TYR A 115 -2.45 0.42 -4.53
N ILE A 116 -1.98 0.70 -3.31
CA ILE A 116 -1.83 -0.28 -2.22
C ILE A 116 -3.18 -0.93 -1.90
N ALA A 117 -4.25 -0.14 -1.75
CA ALA A 117 -5.58 -0.66 -1.45
C ALA A 117 -6.08 -1.60 -2.57
N ASN A 118 -5.98 -1.19 -3.83
CA ASN A 118 -6.36 -2.03 -4.96
C ASN A 118 -5.48 -3.30 -5.07
N HIS A 119 -4.18 -3.17 -4.81
CA HIS A 119 -3.25 -4.31 -4.82
C HIS A 119 -3.60 -5.32 -3.72
N LEU A 120 -3.85 -4.85 -2.50
CA LEU A 120 -4.32 -5.69 -1.39
C LEU A 120 -5.60 -6.43 -1.75
N LEU A 121 -6.62 -5.75 -2.28
CA LEU A 121 -7.88 -6.40 -2.64
C LEU A 121 -7.69 -7.54 -3.65
N ARG A 122 -6.83 -7.37 -4.65
CA ARG A 122 -6.52 -8.43 -5.61
C ARG A 122 -5.89 -9.67 -4.96
N HIS A 123 -5.16 -9.51 -3.87
CA HIS A 123 -4.48 -10.60 -3.15
C HIS A 123 -5.25 -11.13 -1.93
N HIS A 124 -6.28 -10.39 -1.49
CA HIS A 124 -7.13 -10.72 -0.34
C HIS A 124 -8.47 -11.36 -0.67
N LEU A 125 -8.97 -11.26 -1.91
CA LEU A 125 -10.21 -11.98 -2.23
C LEU A 125 -9.93 -13.50 -2.12
N PRO A 126 -10.71 -14.24 -1.30
CA PRO A 126 -10.65 -15.70 -1.31
C PRO A 126 -10.87 -16.20 -2.73
N ASP A 127 -10.20 -17.29 -3.12
CA ASP A 127 -10.32 -17.88 -4.46
C ASP A 127 -11.79 -18.19 -4.87
N GLY A 128 -12.71 -18.25 -3.90
CA GLY A 128 -14.15 -18.41 -4.08
C GLY A 128 -14.94 -17.16 -4.50
N VAL A 129 -14.36 -15.95 -4.47
CA VAL A 129 -15.02 -14.67 -4.88
C VAL A 129 -14.31 -14.06 -6.09
N ARG A 130 -13.79 -14.89 -7.00
CA ARG A 130 -13.21 -14.44 -8.27
C ARG A 130 -14.28 -14.02 -9.30
N GLY A 131 -15.43 -13.51 -8.85
CA GLY A 131 -16.49 -12.98 -9.68
C GLY A 131 -16.29 -11.48 -9.93
N LYS A 132 -15.97 -11.10 -11.16
CA LYS A 132 -15.69 -9.70 -11.57
C LYS A 132 -16.72 -8.66 -11.08
N VAL A 133 -17.99 -9.06 -10.93
CA VAL A 133 -19.11 -8.16 -10.58
C VAL A 133 -19.16 -7.81 -9.08
N GLU A 134 -18.76 -8.74 -8.21
CA GLU A 134 -18.74 -8.51 -6.76
C GLU A 134 -17.48 -7.73 -6.33
N HIS A 135 -16.40 -7.87 -7.09
CA HIS A 135 -15.16 -7.11 -6.91
C HIS A 135 -15.36 -5.60 -7.15
N GLU A 136 -16.07 -5.22 -8.21
CA GLU A 136 -16.39 -3.81 -8.49
C GLU A 136 -17.34 -3.21 -7.45
N ALA A 137 -18.34 -3.97 -6.99
CA ALA A 137 -19.28 -3.51 -5.96
C ALA A 137 -18.60 -3.29 -4.60
N PHE A 138 -17.67 -4.18 -4.22
CA PHE A 138 -16.87 -4.02 -3.01
C PHE A 138 -15.95 -2.79 -3.09
N LEU A 139 -15.27 -2.61 -4.23
CA LEU A 139 -14.43 -1.44 -4.48
C LEU A 139 -15.22 -0.13 -4.41
N HIS A 140 -16.43 -0.10 -4.99
CA HIS A 140 -17.32 1.05 -4.93
C HIS A 140 -17.77 1.39 -3.50
N ASN A 141 -18.17 0.40 -2.70
CA ASN A 141 -18.58 0.62 -1.31
C ASN A 141 -17.40 1.05 -0.42
N TRP A 142 -16.20 0.54 -0.71
CA TRP A 142 -14.97 0.91 0.00
C TRP A 142 -14.54 2.35 -0.31
N ILE A 143 -14.57 2.77 -1.58
CA ILE A 143 -14.33 4.16 -1.99
C ILE A 143 -15.37 5.10 -1.37
N ALA A 144 -16.62 4.65 -1.22
CA ALA A 144 -17.69 5.40 -0.56
C ALA A 144 -17.54 5.50 0.98
N GLY A 145 -16.54 4.84 1.58
CA GLY A 145 -16.32 4.82 3.03
C GLY A 145 -17.31 3.94 3.80
N GLU A 146 -18.07 3.09 3.12
CA GLU A 146 -18.99 2.15 3.75
C GLU A 146 -18.25 0.86 4.12
N ARG A 147 -18.09 0.64 5.42
CA ARG A 147 -17.61 -0.66 5.92
C ARG A 147 -18.60 -1.74 5.52
N SER A 148 -18.14 -2.73 4.77
CA SER A 148 -18.86 -4.00 4.66
C SER A 148 -18.86 -4.67 6.03
N GLU A 149 -20.00 -4.67 6.73
CA GLU A 149 -20.19 -5.52 7.91
C GLU A 149 -20.19 -6.99 7.48
N GLY A 150 -19.00 -7.57 7.36
CA GLY A 150 -18.81 -8.89 6.78
C GLY A 150 -17.79 -9.73 7.53
N SER A 151 -17.96 -9.89 8.85
CA SER A 151 -17.55 -11.06 9.65
C SER A 151 -17.53 -10.72 11.15
N ARG A 152 -18.70 -10.74 11.80
CA ARG A 152 -18.76 -10.76 13.26
C ARG A 152 -18.82 -12.23 13.70
N PRO A 153 -17.78 -12.81 14.33
CA PRO A 153 -17.99 -14.07 15.03
C PRO A 153 -18.96 -13.79 16.18
N ARG A 154 -20.06 -14.53 16.18
CA ARG A 154 -21.15 -14.44 17.15
C ARG A 154 -20.60 -14.66 18.56
N SER A 155 -20.39 -13.60 19.34
CA SER A 155 -20.11 -13.73 20.77
C SER A 155 -21.42 -13.88 21.57
N PRO A 156 -21.43 -14.64 22.68
CA PRO A 156 -22.57 -14.69 23.59
C PRO A 156 -22.62 -13.43 24.46
N ARG A 157 -23.85 -12.99 24.73
CA ARG A 157 -24.20 -11.80 25.54
C ARG A 157 -23.47 -11.75 26.88
N SER A 158 -22.98 -10.57 27.29
CA SER A 158 -23.30 -9.95 28.59
C SER A 158 -22.77 -8.50 28.73
N SER A 159 -23.71 -7.64 29.14
CA SER A 159 -23.64 -6.42 29.98
C SER A 159 -22.45 -5.44 29.95
N THR A 160 -22.83 -4.19 29.63
CA THR A 160 -22.44 -2.90 30.25
C THR A 160 -20.97 -2.46 30.24
N GLY A 161 -20.69 -1.42 29.46
CA GLY A 161 -19.50 -0.57 29.61
C GLY A 161 -19.19 0.17 28.31
N THR A 162 -19.48 1.46 28.27
CA THR A 162 -19.08 2.37 27.18
C THR A 162 -17.55 2.51 27.15
N PRO A 163 -16.92 2.52 25.96
CA PRO A 163 -15.79 3.43 25.77
C PRO A 163 -15.90 4.22 24.46
N GLY A 164 -15.56 5.51 24.54
CA GLY A 164 -15.58 6.46 23.44
C GLY A 164 -14.58 6.14 22.33
N LEU A 165 -14.92 6.59 21.13
CA LEU A 165 -14.09 6.52 19.93
C LEU A 165 -12.90 7.52 20.03
N PRO A 166 -11.68 7.15 19.63
CA PRO A 166 -10.61 8.11 19.39
C PRO A 166 -10.82 8.84 18.04
N SER A 167 -10.57 10.14 18.05
CA SER A 167 -10.99 11.14 17.05
C SER A 167 -10.00 11.36 15.89
N TYR A 168 -9.52 10.31 15.21
CA TYR A 168 -8.50 10.48 14.14
C TYR A 168 -8.89 10.00 12.73
N TRP A 169 -10.16 9.67 12.47
CA TRP A 169 -10.59 9.08 11.18
C TRP A 169 -11.59 9.94 10.40
N THR A 170 -11.28 11.21 10.11
CA THR A 170 -12.16 12.08 9.30
C THR A 170 -11.51 12.72 8.08
N ALA A 171 -10.37 12.22 7.60
CA ALA A 171 -9.78 12.76 6.37
C ALA A 171 -9.14 11.66 5.53
N SER A 172 -9.91 11.00 4.67
CA SER A 172 -9.33 10.27 3.54
C SER A 172 -10.27 9.94 2.38
N THR A 173 -11.58 10.15 2.51
CA THR A 173 -12.54 9.68 1.49
C THR A 173 -12.62 10.52 0.22
N THR A 174 -11.98 11.69 0.14
CA THR A 174 -12.11 12.58 -1.04
C THR A 174 -11.09 12.30 -2.15
N ALA A 175 -10.04 11.50 -1.91
CA ALA A 175 -8.85 11.53 -2.76
C ALA A 175 -8.72 10.42 -3.84
N CYS A 176 -9.58 9.39 -3.87
CA CYS A 176 -9.49 8.34 -4.91
C CYS A 176 -10.44 8.58 -6.12
N SER A 177 -11.03 9.76 -6.27
CA SER A 177 -11.78 10.14 -7.48
C SER A 177 -10.98 11.12 -8.33
N MET A 178 -9.99 10.61 -9.07
CA MET A 178 -9.54 11.11 -10.38
C MET A 178 -8.53 10.14 -10.99
#